data_AF-A0A4Z0FT59-F1
#
_entry.id   AF-A0A4Z0FT59-F1
#
_cell.length_a   1.000
_cell.length_b   1.000
_cell.length_c   1.000
_cell.angle_alpha   90.00
_cell.angle_beta   90.00
_cell.angle_gamma   90.00
#
_symmetry.space_group_name_H-M   'P 1'
#
loop_
_entity.id
_entity.type
_entity.pdbx_description
1 polymer ?
#
loop_
_entity_poly.entity_id
_entity_poly.type
_entity_poly.pdbx_seq_one_letter_code
_entity_poly.pdbx_strand_id
1 'polypeptide(L)'
;MNRTTLSLIAAVAALAAVTGVAAVAGGTSDSGDGTRAAAATGLPVERSSLVCPSPSASDVASTTYTAFSPGWQGAKSAGAEQAAKGSARLLPAAGSADGSGPTDTDTDTETEGGSKGKRKATTGGAPMVPLEQPGTPVTDTAEGSGASALTGTADGRLAPGWTVQQTTTVDAGVGRGLLGTSCTAPDTDFWFPAASTASDRQDYIHLTNPDSGPAVVDLELFGADGEAGSSEAINVPGRSTVALLLSTLTKEPQINLTVHVTARAGRVGASVQAADTNLGGDWLPASADPAPSLVLPGIPADATGVRLVAFAPGEDADLKVRLSGPSGSITPAGNASLHVKGGMTAAVDLGDVTKGEPGSLILTSSDGQGTPVVAALRITRGKGDKQETAFIPAAPAIDTRGTVADNRAKGSTLTLTAPGETAKVRVTSSAATGGGSPASETYTIKAGTTIAKAPPRPSGGKGAFAVTVERLSGGPVHAARTLALTQDGLPMFTIQTLPDDRGTVAVPAAGQDLSLLNH
;
A
#
# COMPACT_ATOMS: atom_id res chain seq x y z
N MET A 1 -14.69 15.33 73.15
CA MET A 1 -14.27 14.70 71.88
C MET A 1 -15.42 13.94 71.19
N ASN A 2 -16.63 14.52 71.09
CA ASN A 2 -17.82 13.86 70.50
C ASN A 2 -18.50 14.66 69.39
N ARG A 3 -17.91 15.76 68.89
CA ARG A 3 -18.54 16.58 67.82
C ARG A 3 -18.00 16.29 66.41
N THR A 4 -16.79 15.76 66.28
CA THR A 4 -16.17 15.43 64.99
C THR A 4 -16.59 14.05 64.45
N THR A 5 -16.93 13.10 65.31
CA THR A 5 -17.42 11.77 64.92
C THR A 5 -18.89 11.79 64.45
N LEU A 6 -19.72 12.70 64.98
CA LEU A 6 -21.12 12.87 64.54
C LEU A 6 -21.22 13.49 63.14
N SER A 7 -20.34 14.42 62.76
CA SER A 7 -20.30 14.97 61.40
C SER A 7 -19.77 13.97 60.36
N LEU A 8 -18.87 13.06 60.75
CA LEU A 8 -18.37 12.03 59.84
C LEU A 8 -19.43 10.96 59.54
N ILE A 9 -20.23 10.56 60.55
CA ILE A 9 -21.32 9.59 60.39
C ILE A 9 -22.48 10.20 59.57
N ALA A 10 -22.78 11.48 59.75
CA ALA A 10 -23.77 12.18 58.93
C ALA A 10 -23.34 12.34 57.46
N ALA A 11 -22.05 12.58 57.20
CA ALA A 11 -21.50 12.66 55.85
C ALA A 11 -21.48 11.28 55.15
N VAL A 12 -21.18 10.20 55.87
CA VAL A 12 -21.18 8.83 55.32
C VAL A 12 -22.61 8.32 55.06
N ALA A 13 -23.58 8.66 55.90
CA ALA A 13 -24.99 8.32 55.68
C ALA A 13 -25.61 9.07 54.48
N ALA A 14 -25.22 10.33 54.25
CA ALA A 14 -25.63 11.09 53.07
C ALA A 14 -25.00 10.52 51.79
N LEU A 15 -23.73 10.08 51.83
CA LEU A 15 -23.06 9.51 50.66
C LEU A 15 -23.59 8.11 50.30
N ALA A 16 -23.97 7.30 51.29
CA ALA A 16 -24.58 5.98 51.08
C ALA A 16 -26.03 6.06 50.55
N ALA A 17 -26.79 7.10 50.90
CA ALA A 17 -28.11 7.34 50.33
C ALA A 17 -28.04 7.83 48.87
N VAL A 18 -26.97 8.53 48.49
CA VAL A 18 -26.74 9.00 47.11
C VAL A 18 -26.20 7.88 46.21
N THR A 19 -25.40 6.95 46.73
CA THR A 19 -24.91 5.79 45.95
C THR A 19 -25.90 4.63 45.87
N GLY A 20 -26.82 4.48 46.85
CA GLY A 20 -27.84 3.42 46.84
C GLY A 20 -29.02 3.66 45.88
N VAL A 21 -29.34 4.91 45.55
CA VAL A 21 -30.45 5.24 44.62
C VAL A 21 -30.01 5.21 43.15
N ALA A 22 -28.70 5.32 42.86
CA ALA A 22 -28.17 5.26 41.50
C ALA A 22 -28.06 3.83 40.93
N ALA A 23 -28.17 2.79 41.75
CA ALA A 23 -27.94 1.40 41.34
C ALA A 23 -29.21 0.56 41.11
N VAL A 24 -30.43 1.07 41.38
CA VAL A 24 -31.67 0.25 41.33
C VAL A 24 -32.84 0.91 40.57
N ALA A 25 -32.69 2.11 40.01
CA ALA A 25 -33.71 2.72 39.14
C ALA A 25 -33.32 2.66 37.66
N GLY A 26 -33.17 1.42 37.15
CA GLY A 26 -33.32 1.17 35.72
C GLY A 26 -34.81 1.19 35.38
N GLY A 27 -35.27 2.20 34.63
CA GLY A 27 -36.64 2.24 34.10
C GLY A 27 -37.20 3.63 33.86
N THR A 28 -37.09 4.08 32.60
CA THR A 28 -38.01 4.96 31.86
C THR A 28 -38.44 6.29 32.51
N SER A 29 -37.96 7.42 31.96
CA SER A 29 -38.80 8.52 31.43
C SER A 29 -37.95 9.60 30.74
N ASP A 30 -38.12 9.61 29.42
CA ASP A 30 -38.10 10.67 28.42
C ASP A 30 -37.57 12.11 28.67
N SER A 31 -36.97 12.61 27.57
CA SER A 31 -36.86 14.01 27.13
C SER A 31 -35.75 14.91 27.70
N GLY A 32 -34.57 14.75 27.12
CA GLY A 32 -33.52 15.76 27.00
C GLY A 32 -32.58 15.35 25.86
N ASP A 33 -32.90 15.78 24.63
CA ASP A 33 -32.24 15.40 23.37
C ASP A 33 -30.76 15.84 23.32
N GLY A 34 -29.91 15.11 24.04
CA GLY A 34 -28.49 15.02 23.73
C GLY A 34 -28.35 13.97 22.64
N THR A 35 -28.40 14.39 21.37
CA THR A 35 -28.16 13.52 20.22
C THR A 35 -26.80 12.86 20.40
N ARG A 36 -26.78 11.61 20.85
CA ARG A 36 -25.63 10.74 20.70
C ARG A 36 -25.32 10.77 19.21
N ALA A 37 -24.20 11.39 18.82
CA ALA A 37 -23.84 11.53 17.41
C ALA A 37 -24.02 10.17 16.75
N ALA A 38 -24.96 10.10 15.80
CA ALA A 38 -25.24 8.87 15.08
C ALA A 38 -23.91 8.37 14.51
N ALA A 39 -23.62 7.07 14.65
CA ALA A 39 -22.41 6.50 14.07
C ALA A 39 -22.31 6.93 12.61
N ALA A 40 -21.16 7.49 12.21
CA ALA A 40 -20.96 8.00 10.86
C ALA A 40 -21.37 6.91 9.86
N THR A 41 -22.35 7.22 9.02
CA THR A 41 -22.82 6.25 8.03
C THR A 41 -21.76 6.19 6.93
N GLY A 42 -21.21 5.01 6.69
CA GLY A 42 -20.29 4.79 5.58
C GLY A 42 -21.03 4.89 4.25
N LEU A 43 -20.70 5.90 3.45
CA LEU A 43 -21.25 6.09 2.11
C LEU A 43 -20.30 5.56 1.04
N PRO A 44 -20.80 5.14 -0.13
CA PRO A 44 -19.95 4.76 -1.24
C PRO A 44 -19.09 5.93 -1.69
N VAL A 45 -17.82 5.65 -1.95
CA VAL A 45 -16.97 6.59 -2.65
C VAL A 45 -17.51 6.81 -4.06
N GLU A 46 -17.85 8.05 -4.40
CA GLU A 46 -18.41 8.40 -5.70
C GLU A 46 -17.34 8.59 -6.78
N ARG A 47 -16.10 8.88 -6.38
CA ARG A 47 -14.96 9.06 -7.27
C ARG A 47 -13.66 8.55 -6.64
N SER A 48 -12.91 7.77 -7.41
CA SER A 48 -11.59 7.26 -7.04
C SER A 48 -10.56 7.69 -8.08
N SER A 49 -9.32 7.90 -7.66
CA SER A 49 -8.20 8.20 -8.54
C SER A 49 -7.01 7.32 -8.18
N LEU A 50 -6.40 6.72 -9.20
CA LEU A 50 -5.26 5.82 -9.05
C LEU A 50 -4.13 6.21 -9.98
N VAL A 51 -2.91 5.85 -9.61
CA VAL A 51 -1.69 6.11 -10.37
C VAL A 51 -0.89 4.82 -10.47
N CYS A 52 -0.55 4.43 -11.69
CA CYS A 52 0.35 3.31 -11.96
C CYS A 52 1.69 3.89 -12.44
N PRO A 53 2.84 3.49 -11.86
CA PRO A 53 4.13 3.96 -12.33
C PRO A 53 4.43 3.47 -13.74
N SER A 54 5.38 4.10 -14.42
CA SER A 54 5.89 3.57 -15.68
C SER A 54 6.41 2.15 -15.44
N PRO A 55 6.02 1.16 -16.25
CA PRO A 55 6.55 -0.18 -16.11
C PRO A 55 8.04 -0.25 -16.48
N SER A 56 8.60 -1.45 -16.44
CA SER A 56 10.02 -1.67 -16.74
C SER A 56 10.43 -1.08 -18.09
N ALA A 57 11.56 -0.37 -18.11
CA ALA A 57 12.18 0.16 -19.33
C ALA A 57 12.90 -0.93 -20.17
N SER A 58 12.68 -2.22 -19.87
CA SER A 58 13.26 -3.33 -20.63
C SER A 58 12.48 -3.62 -21.91
N ASP A 59 13.18 -3.87 -23.01
CA ASP A 59 12.57 -4.25 -24.28
C ASP A 59 11.95 -5.66 -24.25
N VAL A 60 12.32 -6.48 -23.27
CA VAL A 60 11.78 -7.83 -23.03
C VAL A 60 10.79 -7.85 -21.85
N ALA A 61 10.18 -6.69 -21.54
CA ALA A 61 9.12 -6.59 -20.55
C ALA A 61 7.73 -6.84 -21.15
N SER A 62 6.88 -7.57 -20.44
CA SER A 62 5.44 -7.68 -20.72
C SER A 62 4.67 -7.27 -19.49
N THR A 63 3.88 -6.20 -19.59
CA THR A 63 3.11 -5.62 -18.49
C THR A 63 1.62 -5.89 -18.68
N THR A 64 1.03 -6.54 -17.70
CA THR A 64 -0.41 -6.78 -17.59
C THR A 64 -1.02 -5.82 -16.57
N TYR A 65 -2.06 -5.09 -16.99
CA TYR A 65 -2.92 -4.31 -16.12
C TYR A 65 -4.22 -5.07 -15.88
N THR A 66 -4.65 -5.22 -14.63
CA THR A 66 -5.97 -5.80 -14.32
C THR A 66 -6.76 -4.87 -13.42
N ALA A 67 -7.90 -4.38 -13.89
CA ALA A 67 -8.80 -3.50 -13.16
C ALA A 67 -10.03 -4.25 -12.64
N PHE A 68 -10.49 -3.88 -11.46
CA PHE A 68 -11.66 -4.46 -10.83
C PHE A 68 -12.33 -3.48 -9.86
N SER A 69 -13.66 -3.51 -9.79
CA SER A 69 -14.42 -2.87 -8.72
C SER A 69 -15.32 -3.92 -8.06
N PRO A 70 -15.26 -4.10 -6.74
CA PRO A 70 -16.19 -4.98 -6.03
C PRO A 70 -17.65 -4.57 -6.26
N GLY A 71 -18.55 -5.55 -6.31
CA GLY A 71 -19.99 -5.25 -6.30
C GLY A 71 -20.41 -4.62 -4.96
N TRP A 72 -21.20 -3.54 -5.01
CA TRP A 72 -21.72 -2.88 -3.81
C TRP A 72 -23.16 -3.32 -3.50
N GLN A 73 -23.43 -3.83 -2.30
CA GLN A 73 -24.77 -4.36 -1.92
C GLN A 73 -25.83 -3.27 -1.65
N GLY A 74 -25.45 -2.09 -1.15
CA GLY A 74 -26.35 -0.94 -0.97
C GLY A 74 -26.84 -0.26 -2.26
N ALA A 75 -26.46 -0.77 -3.44
CA ALA A 75 -27.01 -0.35 -4.73
C ALA A 75 -28.48 -0.76 -4.89
N LYS A 76 -28.98 -1.64 -4.00
CA LYS A 76 -30.40 -1.99 -3.89
C LYS A 76 -31.21 -0.96 -3.07
N SER A 77 -30.55 -0.10 -2.29
CA SER A 77 -31.18 0.84 -1.35
C SER A 77 -31.20 2.29 -1.85
N ALA A 78 -30.27 2.65 -2.74
CA ALA A 78 -30.31 3.91 -3.48
C ALA A 78 -31.24 3.73 -4.68
N GLY A 79 -32.29 4.55 -4.78
CA GLY A 79 -33.29 4.48 -5.85
C GLY A 79 -32.65 4.32 -7.23
N ALA A 80 -33.23 3.43 -8.04
CA ALA A 80 -32.72 2.99 -9.34
C ALA A 80 -32.53 4.11 -10.39
N GLU A 81 -32.93 5.35 -10.10
CA GLU A 81 -32.80 6.50 -10.99
C GLU A 81 -31.51 7.32 -10.81
N GLN A 82 -30.74 7.10 -9.72
CA GLN A 82 -29.41 7.69 -9.51
C GLN A 82 -28.24 6.72 -9.77
N ALA A 83 -28.51 5.49 -10.21
CA ALA A 83 -27.51 4.51 -10.66
C ALA A 83 -26.90 4.89 -12.02
N ALA A 84 -26.43 6.14 -12.13
CA ALA A 84 -25.85 6.73 -13.33
C ALA A 84 -24.71 5.87 -13.87
N LYS A 85 -24.58 5.86 -15.20
CA LYS A 85 -23.46 5.27 -15.94
C LYS A 85 -22.14 5.70 -15.30
N GLY A 86 -21.48 4.79 -14.59
CA GLY A 86 -20.12 5.00 -14.07
C GLY A 86 -19.09 4.78 -15.17
N SER A 87 -17.90 5.36 -15.01
CA SER A 87 -16.75 5.08 -15.87
C SER A 87 -15.55 4.76 -15.00
N ALA A 88 -14.72 3.80 -15.38
CA ALA A 88 -13.44 3.57 -14.73
C ALA A 88 -12.42 3.17 -15.79
N ARG A 89 -11.32 3.93 -15.87
CA ARG A 89 -10.32 3.80 -16.93
C ARG A 89 -8.97 4.34 -16.51
N LEU A 90 -7.92 3.84 -17.16
CA LEU A 90 -6.57 4.38 -17.09
C LEU A 90 -6.23 5.12 -18.39
N LEU A 91 -5.45 6.19 -18.28
CA LEU A 91 -4.94 6.97 -19.41
C LEU A 91 -3.42 7.13 -19.29
N PRO A 92 -2.66 7.06 -20.39
CA PRO A 92 -1.22 7.32 -20.37
C PRO A 92 -0.89 8.71 -19.84
N ALA A 93 0.08 8.77 -18.93
CA ALA A 93 0.76 9.99 -18.52
C ALA A 93 1.89 10.31 -19.51
N ALA A 94 2.17 11.58 -19.75
CA ALA A 94 3.32 12.00 -20.54
C ALA A 94 4.63 11.70 -19.80
N GLY A 95 5.67 11.27 -20.51
CA GLY A 95 7.04 11.23 -19.97
C GLY A 95 7.67 12.61 -20.02
N SER A 96 8.36 13.02 -18.95
CA SER A 96 9.24 14.20 -18.95
C SER A 96 10.68 13.74 -19.02
N ALA A 97 11.44 14.18 -20.04
CA ALA A 97 12.88 13.98 -20.11
C ALA A 97 13.58 15.04 -19.26
N ASP A 98 14.31 14.58 -18.23
CA ASP A 98 15.33 15.19 -17.36
C ASP A 98 15.38 16.71 -17.11
N GLY A 99 15.38 17.05 -15.82
CA GLY A 99 15.78 18.35 -15.27
C GLY A 99 17.29 18.48 -15.09
N SER A 100 18.01 18.82 -16.16
CA SER A 100 19.35 19.41 -16.06
C SER A 100 19.32 20.86 -16.53
N GLY A 101 19.80 21.78 -15.68
CA GLY A 101 19.79 23.24 -15.86
C GLY A 101 20.74 23.77 -16.95
N PRO A 102 20.76 25.10 -17.17
CA PRO A 102 21.04 25.71 -18.47
C PRO A 102 22.54 25.93 -18.73
N THR A 103 22.97 25.79 -19.99
CA THR A 103 24.08 26.55 -20.55
C THR A 103 23.90 26.71 -22.07
N ASP A 104 23.88 27.97 -22.49
CA ASP A 104 23.84 28.44 -23.88
C ASP A 104 25.17 28.25 -24.63
N THR A 105 25.06 28.44 -25.94
CA THR A 105 26.05 28.85 -26.97
C THR A 105 26.76 27.78 -27.82
N ASP A 106 26.11 27.52 -28.96
CA ASP A 106 26.60 27.65 -30.35
C ASP A 106 27.94 27.05 -30.78
N THR A 107 27.86 26.16 -31.77
CA THR A 107 28.62 26.36 -33.02
C THR A 107 27.88 25.70 -34.19
N ASP A 108 27.48 26.55 -35.13
CA ASP A 108 26.78 26.23 -36.36
C ASP A 108 27.60 25.34 -37.30
N THR A 109 26.95 24.33 -37.88
CA THR A 109 27.21 23.94 -39.26
C THR A 109 25.95 23.33 -39.85
N GLU A 110 25.33 24.12 -40.73
CA GLU A 110 24.09 23.83 -41.43
C GLU A 110 24.21 22.60 -42.33
N THR A 111 23.21 21.71 -42.23
CA THR A 111 22.81 20.85 -43.35
C THR A 111 21.29 20.70 -43.25
N GLU A 112 20.57 21.62 -43.89
CA GLU A 112 19.11 21.68 -43.87
C GLU A 112 18.48 20.70 -44.86
N GLY A 113 17.39 20.05 -44.41
CA GLY A 113 16.56 19.18 -45.26
C GLY A 113 15.94 17.98 -44.55
N GLY A 114 15.74 18.01 -43.24
CA GLY A 114 15.12 16.92 -42.47
C GLY A 114 13.97 17.42 -41.60
N SER A 115 12.74 17.06 -41.95
CA SER A 115 11.52 17.37 -41.21
C SER A 115 11.58 16.77 -39.79
N LYS A 116 11.99 17.57 -38.81
CA LYS A 116 11.95 17.23 -37.39
C LYS A 116 10.50 17.27 -36.90
N GLY A 117 9.90 16.10 -36.77
CA GLY A 117 8.65 15.91 -36.05
C GLY A 117 8.84 16.28 -34.58
N LYS A 118 8.41 17.49 -34.20
CA LYS A 118 8.09 17.83 -32.81
C LYS A 118 7.07 16.80 -32.31
N ARG A 119 7.50 15.88 -31.44
CA ARG A 119 6.57 15.03 -30.67
C ARG A 119 5.82 15.94 -29.71
N LYS A 120 4.69 16.47 -30.19
CA LYS A 120 3.65 17.05 -29.37
C LYS A 120 3.18 15.93 -28.43
N ALA A 121 3.36 16.10 -27.12
CA ALA A 121 2.77 15.21 -26.13
C ALA A 121 1.24 15.25 -26.29
N THR A 122 0.70 14.25 -26.97
CA THR A 122 -0.75 14.05 -27.06
C THR A 122 -1.19 13.36 -25.79
N THR A 123 -1.65 14.13 -24.81
CA THR A 123 -2.57 13.64 -23.77
C THR A 123 -3.85 13.16 -24.45
N GLY A 124 -3.92 11.88 -24.80
CA GLY A 124 -5.05 11.33 -25.56
C GLY A 124 -4.86 9.91 -26.07
N GLY A 125 -4.10 9.05 -25.37
CA GLY A 125 -4.05 7.62 -25.68
C GLY A 125 -5.40 6.94 -25.45
N ALA A 126 -5.61 5.78 -26.09
CA ALA A 126 -6.79 4.95 -25.85
C ALA A 126 -6.85 4.55 -24.36
N PRO A 127 -8.05 4.52 -23.76
CA PRO A 127 -8.19 4.11 -22.37
C PRO A 127 -7.78 2.65 -22.19
N MET A 128 -6.91 2.40 -21.22
CA MET A 128 -6.54 1.03 -20.82
C MET A 128 -7.51 0.51 -19.75
N VAL A 129 -7.73 -0.81 -19.77
CA VAL A 129 -8.59 -1.55 -18.84
C VAL A 129 -9.94 -0.86 -18.54
N PRO A 130 -10.74 -0.47 -19.55
CA PRO A 130 -12.03 0.17 -19.32
C PRO A 130 -12.98 -0.81 -18.64
N LEU A 131 -13.39 -0.50 -17.42
CA LEU A 131 -14.33 -1.33 -16.67
C LEU A 131 -15.76 -0.86 -16.97
N GLU A 132 -16.62 -1.79 -17.38
CA GLU A 132 -18.02 -1.48 -17.74
C GLU A 132 -19.00 -1.77 -16.59
N GLN A 133 -18.66 -2.74 -15.75
CA GLN A 133 -19.49 -3.21 -14.64
C GLN A 133 -18.66 -3.68 -13.45
N PRO A 134 -19.14 -3.52 -12.20
CA PRO A 134 -18.51 -4.14 -11.04
C PRO A 134 -18.55 -5.67 -11.10
N GLY A 135 -17.68 -6.32 -10.34
CA GLY A 135 -17.74 -7.76 -10.08
C GLY A 135 -17.08 -8.69 -11.11
N THR A 136 -16.68 -8.16 -12.27
CA THR A 136 -15.87 -8.89 -13.27
C THR A 136 -14.63 -8.06 -13.60
N PRO A 137 -13.40 -8.60 -13.44
CA PRO A 137 -12.19 -7.88 -13.78
C PRO A 137 -12.01 -7.78 -15.28
N VAL A 138 -11.27 -6.76 -15.71
CA VAL A 138 -10.83 -6.57 -17.09
C VAL A 138 -9.30 -6.45 -17.13
N THR A 139 -8.70 -6.93 -18.20
CA THR A 139 -7.24 -6.97 -18.35
C THR A 139 -6.83 -6.38 -19.69
N ASP A 140 -5.70 -5.70 -19.71
CA ASP A 140 -5.04 -5.17 -20.91
C ASP A 140 -3.51 -5.33 -20.76
N THR A 141 -2.79 -5.35 -21.87
CA THR A 141 -1.34 -5.64 -21.89
C THR A 141 -0.57 -4.60 -22.66
N ALA A 142 0.62 -4.24 -22.16
CA ALA A 142 1.59 -3.40 -22.85
C ALA A 142 2.93 -4.13 -22.92
N GLU A 143 3.61 -4.03 -24.06
CA GLU A 143 4.85 -4.76 -24.34
C GLU A 143 6.03 -3.80 -24.53
N GLY A 144 7.21 -4.24 -24.08
CA GLY A 144 8.47 -3.55 -24.20
C GLY A 144 8.58 -2.27 -23.37
N SER A 145 9.65 -1.52 -23.64
CA SER A 145 10.08 -0.33 -22.90
C SER A 145 9.25 0.93 -23.16
N GLY A 146 8.35 0.90 -24.14
CA GLY A 146 7.58 2.07 -24.58
C GLY A 146 6.32 2.37 -23.76
N ALA A 147 5.97 1.50 -22.80
CA ALA A 147 4.79 1.68 -21.96
C ALA A 147 5.00 2.81 -20.94
N SER A 148 4.01 3.71 -20.83
CA SER A 148 4.07 4.89 -19.96
C SER A 148 3.40 4.63 -18.61
N ALA A 149 3.71 5.46 -17.60
CA ALA A 149 2.89 5.57 -16.40
C ALA A 149 1.43 5.85 -16.75
N LEU A 150 0.50 5.42 -15.91
CA LEU A 150 -0.93 5.59 -16.13
C LEU A 150 -1.57 6.39 -15.00
N THR A 151 -2.53 7.25 -15.37
CA THR A 151 -3.38 7.97 -14.42
C THR A 151 -4.83 7.54 -14.61
N GLY A 152 -5.50 7.26 -13.50
CA GLY A 152 -6.78 6.59 -13.48
C GLY A 152 -7.85 7.39 -12.77
N THR A 153 -9.08 7.31 -13.28
CA THR A 153 -10.28 7.82 -12.59
C THR A 153 -11.40 6.80 -12.68
N ALA A 154 -12.10 6.59 -11.57
CA ALA A 154 -13.36 5.86 -11.53
C ALA A 154 -14.46 6.73 -10.92
N ASP A 155 -15.68 6.63 -11.44
CA ASP A 155 -16.85 7.40 -11.01
C ASP A 155 -18.09 6.51 -10.84
N GLY A 156 -19.01 6.96 -9.99
CA GLY A 156 -20.30 6.33 -9.78
C GLY A 156 -20.16 4.89 -9.27
N ARG A 157 -20.93 3.95 -9.81
CA ARG A 157 -20.95 2.55 -9.36
C ARG A 157 -19.61 1.80 -9.47
N LEU A 158 -18.66 2.32 -10.24
CA LEU A 158 -17.35 1.71 -10.44
C LEU A 158 -16.29 2.28 -9.50
N ALA A 159 -16.53 3.41 -8.83
CA ALA A 159 -15.55 4.04 -7.95
C ALA A 159 -15.28 3.27 -6.64
N PRO A 160 -16.29 2.72 -5.93
CA PRO A 160 -16.06 2.07 -4.64
C PRO A 160 -15.15 0.85 -4.74
N GLY A 161 -13.95 0.94 -4.16
CA GLY A 161 -12.98 -0.15 -4.12
C GLY A 161 -12.32 -0.42 -5.46
N TRP A 162 -12.39 0.53 -6.41
CA TRP A 162 -11.72 0.39 -7.69
C TRP A 162 -10.23 0.14 -7.45
N THR A 163 -9.76 -0.99 -7.95
CA THR A 163 -8.41 -1.50 -7.74
C THR A 163 -7.83 -1.86 -9.09
N VAL A 164 -6.57 -1.47 -9.32
CA VAL A 164 -5.82 -1.83 -10.52
C VAL A 164 -4.49 -2.45 -10.10
N GLN A 165 -4.20 -3.63 -10.64
CA GLN A 165 -2.88 -4.25 -10.52
C GLN A 165 -2.05 -4.01 -11.77
N GLN A 166 -0.77 -3.67 -11.59
CA GLN A 166 0.26 -3.70 -12.62
C GLN A 166 1.21 -4.87 -12.30
N THR A 167 1.30 -5.83 -13.22
CA THR A 167 2.19 -6.98 -13.12
C THR A 167 3.07 -7.01 -14.36
N THR A 168 4.39 -6.92 -14.20
CA THR A 168 5.36 -6.93 -15.30
C THR A 168 6.26 -8.14 -15.20
N THR A 169 6.36 -8.94 -16.25
CA THR A 169 7.40 -9.96 -16.39
C THR A 169 8.56 -9.34 -17.16
N VAL A 170 9.79 -9.54 -16.69
CA VAL A 170 11.02 -9.17 -17.39
C VAL A 170 11.86 -10.43 -17.56
N ASP A 171 11.97 -10.92 -18.80
CA ASP A 171 12.54 -12.25 -19.05
C ASP A 171 14.06 -12.32 -18.85
N ALA A 172 14.78 -11.22 -19.06
CA ALA A 172 16.23 -11.18 -18.98
C ALA A 172 16.78 -9.77 -18.67
N GLY A 173 18.04 -9.72 -18.25
CA GLY A 173 18.76 -8.48 -17.96
C GLY A 173 18.67 -8.04 -16.50
N VAL A 174 19.04 -6.79 -16.24
CA VAL A 174 18.96 -6.17 -14.90
C VAL A 174 17.49 -6.08 -14.50
N GLY A 175 17.18 -6.48 -13.26
CA GLY A 175 15.79 -6.49 -12.80
C GLY A 175 14.90 -7.55 -13.45
N ARG A 176 15.49 -8.63 -14.03
CA ARG A 176 14.72 -9.82 -14.46
C ARG A 176 13.80 -10.28 -13.33
N GLY A 177 12.60 -10.75 -13.66
CA GLY A 177 11.68 -11.24 -12.65
C GLY A 177 10.22 -10.90 -12.90
N LEU A 178 9.44 -11.02 -11.84
CA LEU A 178 8.03 -10.67 -11.82
C LEU A 178 7.83 -9.47 -10.90
N LEU A 179 7.70 -8.29 -11.49
CA LEU A 179 7.52 -7.04 -10.76
C LEU A 179 6.02 -6.77 -10.60
N GLY A 180 5.56 -6.59 -9.36
CA GLY A 180 4.15 -6.32 -9.10
C GLY A 180 3.94 -5.10 -8.23
N THR A 181 3.02 -4.22 -8.64
CA THR A 181 2.50 -3.16 -7.77
C THR A 181 0.99 -2.97 -7.91
N SER A 182 0.37 -2.47 -6.85
CA SER A 182 -0.99 -1.91 -6.92
C SER A 182 -0.88 -0.47 -7.38
N CYS A 183 -1.71 -0.04 -8.31
CA CYS A 183 -1.80 1.39 -8.60
C CYS A 183 -2.37 2.09 -7.37
N THR A 184 -1.72 3.17 -6.92
CA THR A 184 -2.00 3.80 -5.62
C THR A 184 -2.79 5.08 -5.79
N ALA A 185 -3.53 5.47 -4.75
CA ALA A 185 -4.08 6.82 -4.69
C ALA A 185 -2.93 7.84 -4.57
N PRO A 186 -3.00 8.97 -5.27
CA PRO A 186 -2.00 10.03 -5.13
C PRO A 186 -2.08 10.67 -3.74
N ASP A 187 -0.93 10.99 -3.18
CA ASP A 187 -0.75 11.54 -1.83
C ASP A 187 0.40 12.57 -1.81
N THR A 188 0.73 13.06 -0.62
CA THR A 188 1.77 14.08 -0.40
C THR A 188 2.97 13.60 0.40
N ASP A 189 2.91 12.45 1.06
CA ASP A 189 3.98 11.95 1.92
C ASP A 189 4.20 10.45 1.69
N PHE A 190 5.44 10.02 1.47
CA PHE A 190 5.76 8.62 1.22
C PHE A 190 7.11 8.22 1.79
N TRP A 191 7.15 7.04 2.42
CA TRP A 191 8.38 6.45 2.95
C TRP A 191 8.72 5.15 2.23
N PHE A 192 9.96 4.99 1.77
CA PHE A 192 10.47 3.79 1.10
C PHE A 192 11.72 3.25 1.80
N PRO A 193 11.57 2.55 2.94
CA PRO A 193 12.66 1.77 3.52
C PRO A 193 13.03 0.62 2.58
N ALA A 194 14.29 0.17 2.61
CA ALA A 194 14.85 -0.90 1.77
C ALA A 194 15.12 -0.53 0.29
N ALA A 195 15.07 0.77 -0.03
CA ALA A 195 15.73 1.29 -1.23
C ALA A 195 17.26 1.09 -1.14
N SER A 196 17.96 1.25 -2.26
CA SER A 196 19.42 1.11 -2.31
C SER A 196 20.04 1.92 -3.45
N THR A 197 21.27 2.38 -3.22
CA THR A 197 22.15 2.95 -4.24
C THR A 197 23.46 2.14 -4.39
N ALA A 198 23.46 0.88 -3.94
CA ALA A 198 24.58 -0.04 -4.13
C ALA A 198 24.88 -0.25 -5.62
N SER A 199 26.13 -0.59 -5.95
CA SER A 199 26.59 -0.69 -7.35
C SER A 199 25.90 -1.77 -8.17
N ASP A 200 25.34 -2.79 -7.52
CA ASP A 200 24.56 -3.88 -8.12
C ASP A 200 23.06 -3.58 -8.19
N ARG A 201 22.62 -2.41 -7.70
CA ARG A 201 21.24 -1.93 -7.62
C ARG A 201 21.02 -0.68 -8.48
N GLN A 202 19.91 -0.67 -9.20
CA GLN A 202 19.43 0.45 -10.00
C GLN A 202 18.02 0.80 -9.56
N ASP A 203 17.92 1.50 -8.43
CA ASP A 203 16.62 1.91 -7.89
C ASP A 203 16.19 3.25 -8.50
N TYR A 204 15.01 3.26 -9.12
CA TYR A 204 14.38 4.47 -9.65
C TYR A 204 13.16 4.84 -8.82
N ILE A 205 13.08 6.08 -8.34
CA ILE A 205 11.84 6.63 -7.80
C ILE A 205 11.00 7.16 -8.95
N HIS A 206 9.77 6.67 -9.10
CA HIS A 206 8.80 7.14 -10.09
C HIS A 206 7.80 8.06 -9.41
N LEU A 207 7.73 9.31 -9.87
CA LEU A 207 6.81 10.35 -9.39
C LEU A 207 5.82 10.67 -10.50
N THR A 208 4.56 10.27 -10.34
CA THR A 208 3.54 10.45 -11.37
C THR A 208 2.43 11.37 -10.87
N ASN A 209 2.22 12.48 -11.57
CA ASN A 209 1.23 13.49 -11.23
C ASN A 209 -0.08 13.23 -12.00
N PRO A 210 -1.17 12.83 -11.31
CA PRO A 210 -2.47 12.62 -11.93
C PRO A 210 -3.29 13.88 -12.09
N ASP A 211 -2.85 15.04 -11.60
CA ASP A 211 -3.60 16.28 -11.66
C ASP A 211 -3.23 17.08 -12.94
N SER A 212 -4.02 18.10 -13.28
CA SER A 212 -3.76 18.95 -14.45
C SER A 212 -2.73 20.06 -14.19
N GLY A 213 -2.58 20.47 -12.92
CA GLY A 213 -1.55 21.41 -12.49
C GLY A 213 -0.23 20.70 -12.17
N PRO A 214 0.90 21.42 -12.12
CA PRO A 214 2.18 20.85 -11.70
C PRO A 214 2.17 20.49 -10.22
N ALA A 215 2.98 19.51 -9.84
CA ALA A 215 3.33 19.20 -8.47
C ALA A 215 4.80 19.54 -8.23
N VAL A 216 5.15 19.88 -6.98
CA VAL A 216 6.52 20.18 -6.56
C VAL A 216 6.88 19.22 -5.45
N VAL A 217 7.91 18.40 -5.67
CA VAL A 217 8.29 17.30 -4.79
C VAL A 217 9.72 17.47 -4.30
N ASP A 218 9.94 17.16 -3.03
CA ASP A 218 11.25 17.04 -2.41
C ASP A 218 11.54 15.56 -2.08
N LEU A 219 12.80 15.17 -2.18
CA LEU A 219 13.31 13.84 -1.88
C LEU A 219 14.43 13.94 -0.84
N GLU A 220 14.34 13.15 0.21
CA GLU A 220 15.40 12.97 1.22
C GLU A 220 15.78 11.50 1.31
N LEU A 221 17.09 11.22 1.35
CA LEU A 221 17.64 9.86 1.35
C LEU A 221 18.45 9.68 2.62
N PHE A 222 18.13 8.66 3.43
CA PHE A 222 18.77 8.39 4.72
C PHE A 222 19.48 7.04 4.71
N GLY A 223 20.79 7.04 5.00
CA GLY A 223 21.63 5.86 5.18
C GLY A 223 21.91 5.55 6.65
N ALA A 224 22.87 4.67 6.90
CA ALA A 224 23.24 4.25 8.27
C ALA A 224 23.88 5.37 9.10
N ASP A 225 24.48 6.36 8.43
CA ASP A 225 25.18 7.49 9.06
C ASP A 225 24.36 8.80 9.06
N GLY A 226 23.09 8.75 8.66
CA GLY A 226 22.20 9.90 8.57
C GLY A 226 21.79 10.24 7.13
N GLU A 227 21.55 11.52 6.83
CA GLU A 227 21.26 11.99 5.47
C GLU A 227 22.39 11.62 4.51
N ALA A 228 22.04 10.87 3.46
CA ALA A 228 22.95 10.38 2.42
C ALA A 228 22.82 11.17 1.11
N GLY A 229 21.73 11.92 0.94
CA GLY A 229 21.43 12.70 -0.25
C GLY A 229 20.05 13.32 -0.22
N SER A 230 19.81 14.28 -1.11
CA SER A 230 18.52 14.96 -1.23
C SER A 230 18.37 15.60 -2.63
N SER A 231 17.12 15.90 -2.99
CA SER A 231 16.78 16.66 -4.20
C SER A 231 15.52 17.48 -3.92
N GLU A 232 15.60 18.79 -4.08
CA GLU A 232 14.51 19.70 -3.78
C GLU A 232 13.86 20.26 -5.06
N ALA A 233 12.59 20.64 -4.95
CA ALA A 233 11.84 21.37 -5.96
C ALA A 233 11.72 20.64 -7.30
N ILE A 234 11.61 19.31 -7.25
CA ILE A 234 11.37 18.49 -8.44
C ILE A 234 10.00 18.85 -9.00
N ASN A 235 10.00 19.50 -10.16
CA ASN A 235 8.78 19.83 -10.87
C ASN A 235 8.25 18.59 -11.60
N VAL A 236 7.05 18.14 -11.23
CA VAL A 236 6.33 17.06 -11.91
C VAL A 236 5.14 17.67 -12.65
N PRO A 237 5.23 17.90 -13.97
CA PRO A 237 4.16 18.50 -14.75
C PRO A 237 2.83 17.74 -14.61
N GLY A 238 1.71 18.44 -14.84
CA GLY A 238 0.39 17.81 -14.82
C GLY A 238 0.28 16.67 -15.83
N ARG A 239 -0.38 15.57 -15.44
CA ARG A 239 -0.57 14.36 -16.26
C ARG A 239 0.74 13.78 -16.79
N SER A 240 1.81 13.86 -16.00
CA SER A 240 3.13 13.38 -16.40
C SER A 240 3.79 12.53 -15.33
N THR A 241 4.89 11.88 -15.70
CA THR A 241 5.75 11.12 -14.81
C THR A 241 7.19 11.57 -14.93
N VAL A 242 7.90 11.59 -13.80
CA VAL A 242 9.34 11.83 -13.68
C VAL A 242 9.93 10.63 -12.94
N ALA A 243 10.96 10.02 -13.52
CA ALA A 243 11.70 8.93 -12.87
C ALA A 243 13.13 9.40 -12.59
N LEU A 244 13.60 9.24 -11.36
CA LEU A 244 14.96 9.61 -10.95
C LEU A 244 15.73 8.40 -10.46
N LEU A 245 16.96 8.21 -10.96
CA LEU A 245 17.88 7.18 -10.46
C LEU A 245 18.44 7.62 -9.10
N LEU A 246 18.14 6.88 -8.04
CA LEU A 246 18.50 7.28 -6.67
C LEU A 246 20.02 7.39 -6.45
N SER A 247 20.83 6.58 -7.15
CA SER A 247 22.29 6.63 -7.02
C SER A 247 22.92 7.92 -7.53
N THR A 248 22.17 8.73 -8.30
CA THR A 248 22.61 10.08 -8.71
C THR A 248 22.46 11.12 -7.61
N LEU A 249 21.70 10.80 -6.55
CA LEU A 249 21.40 11.72 -5.44
C LEU A 249 22.29 11.46 -4.21
N THR A 250 22.97 10.30 -4.15
CA THR A 250 23.86 9.93 -3.05
C THR A 250 25.32 10.12 -3.43
N LYS A 251 26.16 10.59 -2.48
CA LYS A 251 27.61 10.72 -2.69
C LYS A 251 28.35 9.37 -2.70
N GLU A 252 27.90 8.46 -1.85
CA GLU A 252 28.48 7.12 -1.68
C GLU A 252 27.39 6.05 -1.80
N PRO A 253 27.68 4.88 -2.38
CA PRO A 253 26.72 3.79 -2.51
C PRO A 253 26.17 3.31 -1.15
N GLN A 254 24.85 3.24 -1.02
CA GLN A 254 24.15 2.81 0.20
C GLN A 254 23.46 1.47 -0.04
N ILE A 255 23.83 0.43 0.73
CA ILE A 255 23.17 -0.89 0.66
C ILE A 255 21.75 -0.83 1.21
N ASN A 256 21.56 -0.12 2.33
CA ASN A 256 20.25 0.07 2.96
C ASN A 256 19.97 1.56 3.03
N LEU A 257 18.91 1.97 2.36
CA LEU A 257 18.48 3.35 2.28
C LEU A 257 16.99 3.44 2.63
N THR A 258 16.62 4.56 3.25
CA THR A 258 15.22 5.00 3.36
C THR A 258 15.05 6.27 2.55
N VAL A 259 14.07 6.29 1.65
CA VAL A 259 13.70 7.50 0.90
C VAL A 259 12.45 8.09 1.51
N HIS A 260 12.44 9.40 1.72
CA HIS A 260 11.25 10.18 2.05
C HIS A 260 10.90 11.07 0.88
N VAL A 261 9.63 11.11 0.51
CA VAL A 261 9.10 11.91 -0.59
C VAL A 261 8.02 12.82 -0.04
N THR A 262 8.18 14.13 -0.23
CA THR A 262 7.19 15.13 0.21
C THR A 262 6.76 16.00 -0.96
N ALA A 263 5.46 16.03 -1.26
CA ALA A 263 4.88 16.97 -2.21
C ALA A 263 4.52 18.27 -1.49
N ARG A 264 5.29 19.34 -1.73
CA ARG A 264 5.02 20.69 -1.18
C ARG A 264 3.81 21.35 -1.84
N ALA A 265 3.52 20.99 -3.08
CA ALA A 265 2.36 21.46 -3.83
C ALA A 265 1.85 20.35 -4.75
N GLY A 266 0.53 20.24 -4.89
CA GLY A 266 -0.10 19.16 -5.63
C GLY A 266 -0.01 17.82 -4.91
N ARG A 267 -0.21 16.73 -5.64
CA ARG A 267 -0.08 15.34 -5.16
C ARG A 267 0.53 14.47 -6.25
N VAL A 268 1.18 13.39 -5.86
CA VAL A 268 1.78 12.43 -6.81
C VAL A 268 1.47 11.00 -6.36
N GLY A 269 1.51 10.05 -7.29
CA GLY A 269 1.80 8.66 -6.95
C GLY A 269 3.31 8.46 -6.92
N ALA A 270 3.83 7.79 -5.90
CA ALA A 270 5.24 7.49 -5.74
C ALA A 270 5.48 5.98 -5.56
N SER A 271 6.51 5.45 -6.22
CA SER A 271 6.94 4.06 -6.05
C SER A 271 8.38 3.88 -6.48
N VAL A 272 9.14 3.05 -5.77
CA VAL A 272 10.51 2.70 -6.15
C VAL A 272 10.50 1.43 -6.99
N GLN A 273 11.10 1.49 -8.17
CA GLN A 273 11.43 0.30 -8.95
C GLN A 273 12.83 -0.16 -8.53
N ALA A 274 12.94 -1.32 -7.90
CA ALA A 274 14.23 -1.88 -7.53
C ALA A 274 14.66 -2.91 -8.58
N ALA A 275 15.80 -2.66 -9.22
CA ALA A 275 16.36 -3.57 -10.21
C ALA A 275 17.78 -3.96 -9.80
N ASP A 276 18.00 -5.26 -9.61
CA ASP A 276 19.28 -5.84 -9.20
C ASP A 276 19.90 -6.63 -10.36
N THR A 277 21.22 -6.52 -10.48
CA THR A 277 21.99 -7.22 -11.53
C THR A 277 22.01 -8.74 -11.35
N ASN A 278 21.84 -9.24 -10.13
CA ASN A 278 21.94 -10.67 -9.78
C ASN A 278 20.67 -11.22 -9.12
N LEU A 279 19.95 -10.40 -8.35
CA LEU A 279 18.82 -10.82 -7.51
C LEU A 279 17.45 -10.46 -8.06
N GLY A 280 17.38 -10.04 -9.33
CA GLY A 280 16.15 -9.76 -10.03
C GLY A 280 15.57 -8.39 -9.72
N GLY A 281 14.27 -8.19 -9.92
CA GLY A 281 13.62 -6.92 -9.63
C GLY A 281 12.18 -7.07 -9.16
N ASP A 282 11.74 -6.09 -8.36
CA ASP A 282 10.34 -5.92 -7.96
C ASP A 282 10.07 -4.43 -7.70
N TRP A 283 8.79 -4.09 -7.50
CA TRP A 283 8.41 -2.79 -6.98
C TRP A 283 8.55 -2.78 -5.45
N LEU A 284 9.00 -1.66 -4.92
CA LEU A 284 8.93 -1.28 -3.51
C LEU A 284 7.85 -0.19 -3.38
N PRO A 285 6.63 -0.55 -2.95
CA PRO A 285 5.59 0.41 -2.62
C PRO A 285 5.95 1.20 -1.35
N ALA A 286 5.25 2.31 -1.13
CA ALA A 286 5.41 3.09 0.08
C ALA A 286 5.01 2.27 1.32
N SER A 287 5.75 2.48 2.41
CA SER A 287 5.39 2.04 3.75
C SER A 287 4.11 2.72 4.21
N ALA A 288 3.38 2.06 5.10
CA ALA A 288 2.44 2.74 5.99
C ALA A 288 3.14 3.89 6.74
N ASP A 289 2.35 4.89 7.13
CA ASP A 289 2.79 6.04 7.90
C ASP A 289 3.61 5.63 9.13
N PRO A 290 4.55 6.48 9.58
CA PRO A 290 5.33 6.22 10.78
C PRO A 290 4.44 5.87 11.98
N ALA A 291 4.70 4.73 12.62
CA ALA A 291 3.91 4.26 13.74
C ALA A 291 4.75 3.47 14.76
N PRO A 292 4.33 3.42 16.04
CA PRO A 292 5.04 2.66 17.09
C PRO A 292 4.90 1.14 16.98
N SER A 293 4.00 0.67 16.10
CA SER A 293 3.75 -0.73 15.84
C SER A 293 3.50 -0.93 14.35
N LEU A 294 4.27 -1.82 13.74
CA LEU A 294 4.20 -2.11 12.31
C LEU A 294 3.95 -3.60 12.08
N VAL A 295 3.24 -3.91 11.01
CA VAL A 295 3.08 -5.27 10.49
C VAL A 295 3.56 -5.30 9.05
N LEU A 296 4.47 -6.23 8.75
CA LEU A 296 5.02 -6.48 7.42
C LEU A 296 4.51 -7.85 6.95
N PRO A 297 3.32 -7.91 6.31
CA PRO A 297 2.63 -9.17 6.07
C PRO A 297 3.15 -9.93 4.85
N GLY A 298 3.19 -11.26 4.93
CA GLY A 298 3.33 -12.09 3.73
C GLY A 298 4.71 -12.63 3.39
N ILE A 299 5.57 -12.88 4.39
CA ILE A 299 6.85 -13.58 4.21
C ILE A 299 6.56 -15.02 3.74
N PRO A 300 7.01 -15.43 2.53
CA PRO A 300 6.78 -16.77 2.01
C PRO A 300 7.50 -17.85 2.83
N ALA A 301 6.90 -19.03 2.90
CA ALA A 301 7.44 -20.19 3.61
C ALA A 301 8.84 -20.60 3.13
N ASP A 302 9.13 -20.40 1.85
CA ASP A 302 10.39 -20.74 1.19
C ASP A 302 11.34 -19.54 1.03
N ALA A 303 11.13 -18.46 1.80
CA ALA A 303 12.09 -17.37 1.90
C ALA A 303 13.44 -17.92 2.41
N THR A 304 14.49 -17.67 1.63
CA THR A 304 15.88 -18.06 1.95
C THR A 304 16.66 -16.95 2.63
N GLY A 305 16.17 -15.71 2.54
CA GLY A 305 16.72 -14.54 3.21
C GLY A 305 15.63 -13.50 3.43
N VAL A 306 15.67 -12.86 4.60
CA VAL A 306 14.78 -11.75 4.97
C VAL A 306 15.65 -10.66 5.58
N ARG A 307 15.74 -9.51 4.92
CA ARG A 307 16.42 -8.33 5.46
C ARG A 307 15.38 -7.29 5.86
N LEU A 308 15.36 -6.94 7.15
CA LEU A 308 14.55 -5.84 7.67
C LEU A 308 15.35 -4.54 7.55
N VAL A 309 14.72 -3.49 7.04
CA VAL A 309 15.23 -2.11 7.02
C VAL A 309 14.20 -1.22 7.69
N ALA A 310 14.64 -0.41 8.66
CA ALA A 310 13.79 0.47 9.45
C ALA A 310 14.43 1.85 9.64
N PHE A 311 13.58 2.86 9.82
CA PHE A 311 13.99 4.24 10.03
C PHE A 311 13.07 4.93 11.03
N ALA A 312 13.64 5.78 11.86
CA ALA A 312 12.93 6.60 12.84
C ALA A 312 13.02 8.08 12.43
N PRO A 313 11.94 8.71 11.93
CA PRO A 313 11.98 10.11 11.50
C PRO A 313 12.23 11.12 12.62
N GLY A 314 11.90 10.74 13.86
CA GLY A 314 12.08 11.57 15.04
C GLY A 314 13.29 11.14 15.86
N GLU A 315 13.04 10.74 17.09
CA GLU A 315 14.05 10.31 18.06
C GLU A 315 14.42 8.82 17.90
N ASP A 316 15.34 8.35 18.74
CA ASP A 316 15.71 6.94 18.79
C ASP A 316 14.49 6.05 19.10
N ALA A 317 14.46 4.86 18.50
CA ALA A 317 13.42 3.87 18.68
C ALA A 317 14.01 2.49 18.97
N ASP A 318 13.56 1.86 20.06
CA ASP A 318 13.87 0.47 20.35
C ASP A 318 12.68 -0.43 19.99
N LEU A 319 12.85 -1.32 19.02
CA LEU A 319 11.78 -2.18 18.50
C LEU A 319 11.95 -3.63 18.94
N LYS A 320 10.88 -4.27 19.42
CA LYS A 320 10.77 -5.73 19.54
C LYS A 320 10.47 -6.30 18.17
N VAL A 321 11.23 -7.33 17.78
CA VAL A 321 11.05 -8.01 16.49
C VAL A 321 10.42 -9.38 16.73
N ARG A 322 9.27 -9.64 16.11
CA ARG A 322 8.52 -10.89 16.28
C ARG A 322 8.09 -11.43 14.92
N LEU A 323 8.29 -12.72 14.67
CA LEU A 323 7.74 -13.42 13.52
C LEU A 323 6.43 -14.08 13.93
N SER A 324 5.31 -13.64 13.36
CA SER A 324 4.01 -14.30 13.48
C SER A 324 3.89 -15.40 12.43
N GLY A 325 3.75 -16.65 12.86
CA GLY A 325 3.52 -17.82 12.01
C GLY A 325 2.14 -18.46 12.24
N PRO A 326 1.88 -19.65 11.66
CA PRO A 326 0.57 -20.32 11.74
C PRO A 326 0.17 -20.77 13.15
N SER A 327 1.17 -21.05 14.00
CA SER A 327 0.99 -21.58 15.35
C SER A 327 1.14 -20.53 16.45
N GLY A 328 1.57 -19.31 16.12
CA GLY A 328 1.80 -18.23 17.06
C GLY A 328 2.99 -17.36 16.64
N SER A 329 3.38 -16.43 17.53
CA SER A 329 4.53 -15.57 17.30
C SER A 329 5.79 -16.10 17.99
N ILE A 330 6.93 -16.00 17.33
CA ILE A 330 8.26 -16.36 17.84
C ILE A 330 9.23 -15.18 17.77
N THR A 331 10.32 -15.24 18.53
CA THR A 331 11.43 -14.28 18.44
C THR A 331 12.46 -14.82 17.45
N PRO A 332 12.83 -14.08 16.40
CA PRO A 332 13.97 -14.44 15.55
C PRO A 332 15.26 -14.57 16.36
N ALA A 333 16.01 -15.66 16.16
CA ALA A 333 17.25 -15.90 16.88
C ALA A 333 18.27 -14.78 16.64
N GLY A 334 18.90 -14.27 17.70
CA GLY A 334 19.90 -13.20 17.64
C GLY A 334 19.33 -11.79 17.34
N ASN A 335 18.07 -11.68 16.91
CA ASN A 335 17.45 -10.46 16.43
C ASN A 335 16.15 -10.17 17.18
N ALA A 336 16.19 -10.26 18.51
CA ALA A 336 15.01 -10.06 19.37
C ALA A 336 14.56 -8.59 19.45
N SER A 337 15.51 -7.69 19.27
CA SER A 337 15.31 -6.25 19.29
C SER A 337 16.12 -5.59 18.18
N LEU A 338 15.64 -4.43 17.73
CA LEU A 338 16.33 -3.55 16.79
C LEU A 338 16.34 -2.15 17.37
N HIS A 339 17.53 -1.59 17.56
CA HIS A 339 17.71 -0.18 17.91
C HIS A 339 17.86 0.64 16.63
N VAL A 340 17.03 1.66 16.47
CA VAL A 340 17.01 2.58 15.32
C VAL A 340 17.30 3.97 15.85
N LYS A 341 18.41 4.57 15.44
CA LYS A 341 18.72 5.95 15.82
C LYS A 341 17.86 6.93 15.03
N GLY A 342 17.46 8.01 15.67
CA GLY A 342 16.73 9.11 15.01
C GLY A 342 17.50 9.62 13.79
N GLY A 343 16.82 9.74 12.65
CA GLY A 343 17.41 10.21 11.40
C GLY A 343 18.40 9.24 10.72
N MET A 344 18.53 8.00 11.19
CA MET A 344 19.42 6.98 10.61
C MET A 344 18.66 5.72 10.22
N THR A 345 19.04 5.11 9.08
CA THR A 345 18.51 3.84 8.63
C THR A 345 19.23 2.67 9.31
N ALA A 346 18.47 1.81 9.99
CA ALA A 346 18.98 0.57 10.57
C ALA A 346 18.55 -0.63 9.72
N ALA A 347 19.41 -1.64 9.62
CA ALA A 347 19.09 -2.87 8.90
C ALA A 347 19.60 -4.11 9.63
N VAL A 348 18.85 -5.20 9.54
CA VAL A 348 19.18 -6.49 10.14
C VAL A 348 18.86 -7.65 9.20
N ASP A 349 19.77 -8.61 9.13
CA ASP A 349 19.57 -9.84 8.36
C ASP A 349 18.97 -10.92 9.26
N LEU A 350 17.77 -11.38 8.91
CA LEU A 350 17.03 -12.41 9.64
C LEU A 350 17.23 -13.80 9.02
N GLY A 351 17.91 -13.90 7.87
CA GLY A 351 18.14 -15.16 7.16
C GLY A 351 16.84 -15.89 6.78
N ASP A 352 16.84 -17.22 6.83
CA ASP A 352 15.70 -18.10 6.56
C ASP A 352 14.75 -18.21 7.78
N VAL A 353 14.33 -17.05 8.29
CA VAL A 353 13.58 -16.92 9.56
C VAL A 353 12.28 -17.72 9.60
N THR A 354 11.68 -18.00 8.45
CA THR A 354 10.41 -18.74 8.29
C THR A 354 10.53 -20.23 8.52
N LYS A 355 11.72 -20.82 8.32
CA LYS A 355 11.99 -22.26 8.49
C LYS A 355 10.93 -23.18 7.84
N GLY A 356 10.39 -22.78 6.69
CA GLY A 356 9.40 -23.56 5.94
C GLY A 356 7.93 -23.24 6.26
N GLU A 357 7.64 -22.29 7.15
CA GLU A 357 6.27 -21.84 7.45
C GLU A 357 6.06 -20.39 7.01
N PRO A 358 4.92 -20.06 6.38
CA PRO A 358 4.63 -18.67 6.01
C PRO A 358 4.45 -17.81 7.26
N GLY A 359 4.82 -16.53 7.17
CA GLY A 359 4.71 -15.65 8.33
C GLY A 359 4.65 -14.16 7.99
N SER A 360 4.61 -13.35 9.04
CA SER A 360 4.61 -11.90 8.96
C SER A 360 5.48 -11.34 10.07
N LEU A 361 6.21 -10.26 9.80
CA LEU A 361 7.00 -9.61 10.84
C LEU A 361 6.15 -8.57 11.56
N ILE A 362 6.22 -8.55 12.89
CA ILE A 362 5.57 -7.57 13.75
C ILE A 362 6.67 -6.83 14.50
N LEU A 363 6.65 -5.51 14.39
CA LEU A 363 7.55 -4.61 15.11
C LEU A 363 6.72 -3.83 16.13
N THR A 364 7.17 -3.76 17.37
CA THR A 364 6.51 -2.96 18.43
C THR A 364 7.52 -2.20 19.27
N SER A 365 7.20 -0.98 19.69
CA SER A 365 8.02 -0.20 20.63
C SER A 365 8.34 -1.02 21.90
N SER A 366 9.60 -1.00 22.32
CA SER A 366 10.12 -1.76 23.47
C SER A 366 10.15 -0.95 24.75
N ASP A 367 10.35 0.36 24.60
CA ASP A 367 10.61 1.37 25.63
C ASP A 367 9.34 2.03 26.19
N GLY A 368 8.18 1.77 25.58
CA GLY A 368 6.90 2.37 25.95
C GLY A 368 6.75 3.84 25.55
N GLN A 369 7.76 4.45 24.89
CA GLN A 369 7.68 5.83 24.40
C GLN A 369 6.81 5.94 23.16
N GLY A 370 6.71 4.86 22.40
CA GLY A 370 5.88 4.82 21.20
C GLY A 370 6.48 5.65 20.07
N THR A 371 7.81 5.67 19.95
CA THR A 371 8.50 6.36 18.86
C THR A 371 8.06 5.82 17.50
N PRO A 372 7.51 6.67 16.61
CA PRO A 372 7.09 6.24 15.28
C PRO A 372 8.27 5.81 14.40
N VAL A 373 8.11 4.70 13.71
CA VAL A 373 9.09 4.19 12.74
C VAL A 373 8.40 3.80 11.45
N VAL A 374 9.17 3.72 10.36
CA VAL A 374 8.78 3.10 9.09
C VAL A 374 9.70 1.91 8.83
N ALA A 375 9.20 0.88 8.15
CA ALA A 375 10.00 -0.30 7.85
C ALA A 375 9.54 -1.03 6.58
N ALA A 376 10.48 -1.76 5.97
CA ALA A 376 10.22 -2.69 4.89
C ALA A 376 11.13 -3.92 4.99
N LEU A 377 10.72 -5.01 4.38
CA LEU A 377 11.52 -6.20 4.19
C LEU A 377 11.97 -6.31 2.74
N ARG A 378 13.22 -6.71 2.53
CA ARG A 378 13.65 -7.36 1.28
C ARG A 378 13.62 -8.87 1.49
N ILE A 379 12.86 -9.57 0.67
CA ILE A 379 12.70 -11.03 0.70
C ILE A 379 13.53 -11.63 -0.44
N THR A 380 14.31 -12.66 -0.16
CA THR A 380 15.05 -13.42 -1.17
C THR A 380 14.55 -14.86 -1.23
N ARG A 381 14.21 -15.36 -2.42
CA ARG A 381 13.86 -16.77 -2.68
C ARG A 381 14.80 -17.37 -3.71
N GLY A 382 14.90 -18.69 -3.73
CA GLY A 382 15.75 -19.42 -4.66
C GLY A 382 17.18 -19.63 -4.15
N LYS A 383 18.07 -20.14 -5.02
CA LYS A 383 19.46 -20.51 -4.67
C LYS A 383 20.40 -20.21 -5.81
N GLY A 384 21.64 -19.85 -5.49
CA GLY A 384 22.68 -19.57 -6.49
C GLY A 384 22.28 -18.46 -7.44
N ASP A 385 22.43 -18.71 -8.74
CA ASP A 385 22.05 -17.80 -9.83
C ASP A 385 20.52 -17.70 -10.08
N LYS A 386 19.74 -18.59 -9.46
CA LYS A 386 18.26 -18.60 -9.54
C LYS A 386 17.60 -17.93 -8.34
N GLN A 387 18.20 -16.85 -7.85
CA GLN A 387 17.64 -16.03 -6.78
C GLN A 387 16.86 -14.85 -7.32
N GLU A 388 15.76 -14.54 -6.65
CA GLU A 388 14.87 -13.41 -6.93
C GLU A 388 14.55 -12.68 -5.64
N THR A 389 14.21 -11.40 -5.75
CA THR A 389 13.83 -10.56 -4.61
C THR A 389 12.46 -9.91 -4.79
N ALA A 390 11.79 -9.68 -3.67
CA ALA A 390 10.55 -8.92 -3.57
C ALA A 390 10.57 -8.08 -2.29
N PHE A 391 9.69 -7.09 -2.21
CA PHE A 391 9.64 -6.18 -1.07
C PHE A 391 8.31 -6.30 -0.31
N ILE A 392 8.38 -6.14 1.01
CA ILE A 392 7.20 -6.08 1.88
C ILE A 392 7.32 -4.82 2.74
N PRO A 393 6.70 -3.69 2.36
CA PRO A 393 6.57 -2.55 3.25
C PRO A 393 5.70 -2.89 4.47
N ALA A 394 5.83 -2.13 5.55
CA ALA A 394 4.80 -2.13 6.58
C ALA A 394 3.47 -1.69 5.98
N ALA A 395 2.40 -2.37 6.35
CA ALA A 395 1.07 -2.17 5.75
C ALA A 395 0.04 -1.82 6.83
N PRO A 396 -0.89 -0.90 6.56
CA PRO A 396 -2.01 -0.65 7.46
C PRO A 396 -2.92 -1.88 7.54
N ALA A 397 -3.72 -1.96 8.60
CA ALA A 397 -4.77 -2.97 8.68
C ALA A 397 -5.88 -2.66 7.66
N ILE A 398 -6.58 -3.70 7.22
CA ILE A 398 -7.84 -3.57 6.51
C ILE A 398 -8.88 -3.02 7.48
N ASP A 399 -9.41 -1.83 7.20
CA ASP A 399 -10.48 -1.24 8.02
C ASP A 399 -11.79 -1.99 7.78
N THR A 400 -12.28 -1.95 6.53
CA THR A 400 -13.51 -2.63 6.11
C THR A 400 -13.22 -3.77 5.14
N ARG A 401 -12.54 -3.47 4.02
CA ARG A 401 -12.19 -4.45 3.00
C ARG A 401 -10.95 -4.01 2.22
N GLY A 402 -10.11 -4.97 1.83
CA GLY A 402 -8.95 -4.76 0.96
C GLY A 402 -9.06 -5.63 -0.28
N THR A 403 -8.65 -5.13 -1.44
CA THR A 403 -8.81 -5.82 -2.72
C THR A 403 -7.47 -5.87 -3.47
N VAL A 404 -7.19 -7.01 -4.11
CA VAL A 404 -6.06 -7.17 -5.03
C VAL A 404 -6.54 -7.81 -6.32
N ALA A 405 -6.16 -7.25 -7.46
CA ALA A 405 -6.48 -7.78 -8.77
C ALA A 405 -5.35 -8.71 -9.30
N ASP A 406 -5.55 -9.30 -10.48
CA ASP A 406 -4.59 -10.22 -11.13
C ASP A 406 -4.20 -11.47 -10.31
N ASN A 407 -5.17 -12.09 -9.61
CA ASN A 407 -4.97 -13.43 -9.06
C ASN A 407 -5.14 -14.48 -10.15
N ARG A 408 -4.35 -15.55 -10.05
CA ARG A 408 -4.29 -16.62 -11.04
C ARG A 408 -4.69 -17.93 -10.40
N ALA A 409 -5.22 -18.85 -11.20
CA ALA A 409 -5.65 -20.16 -10.72
C ALA A 409 -4.51 -20.99 -10.05
N LYS A 410 -3.26 -20.66 -10.38
CA LYS A 410 -2.03 -21.17 -9.79
C LYS A 410 -1.09 -20.01 -9.49
N GLY A 411 -0.27 -20.13 -8.45
CA GLY A 411 0.77 -19.15 -8.11
C GLY A 411 0.31 -18.00 -7.20
N SER A 412 -1.00 -17.84 -6.95
CA SER A 412 -1.51 -16.86 -5.99
C SER A 412 -1.67 -17.46 -4.59
N THR A 413 -1.06 -16.80 -3.60
CA THR A 413 -1.18 -17.14 -2.18
C THR A 413 -1.59 -15.88 -1.42
N LEU A 414 -2.69 -15.94 -0.68
CA LEU A 414 -3.15 -14.89 0.22
C LEU A 414 -2.66 -15.17 1.63
N THR A 415 -1.96 -14.20 2.21
CA THR A 415 -1.52 -14.22 3.61
C THR A 415 -2.39 -13.28 4.43
N LEU A 416 -2.84 -13.75 5.60
CA LEU A 416 -3.71 -13.02 6.52
C LEU A 416 -3.11 -13.06 7.92
N THR A 417 -2.93 -11.89 8.53
CA THR A 417 -2.26 -11.72 9.83
C THR A 417 -3.17 -11.01 10.80
N ALA A 418 -3.34 -11.56 12.01
CA ALA A 418 -4.06 -10.92 13.10
C ALA A 418 -3.08 -10.71 14.27
N PRO A 419 -2.48 -9.51 14.43
CA PRO A 419 -1.30 -9.33 15.27
C PRO A 419 -1.58 -9.48 16.78
N GLY A 420 -2.78 -9.12 17.26
CA GLY A 420 -3.08 -9.08 18.69
C GLY A 420 -4.40 -9.72 19.12
N GLU A 421 -5.41 -9.71 18.26
CA GLU A 421 -6.76 -10.22 18.58
C GLU A 421 -7.26 -11.16 17.48
N THR A 422 -8.10 -12.12 17.85
CA THR A 422 -8.69 -13.03 16.87
C THR A 422 -9.64 -12.25 15.97
N ALA A 423 -9.55 -12.51 14.66
CA ALA A 423 -10.39 -11.85 13.67
C ALA A 423 -11.06 -12.87 12.75
N LYS A 424 -12.21 -12.50 12.21
CA LYS A 424 -12.94 -13.29 11.21
C LYS A 424 -13.03 -12.47 9.93
N VAL A 425 -12.62 -13.06 8.82
CA VAL A 425 -12.65 -12.42 7.50
C VAL A 425 -13.39 -13.27 6.48
N ARG A 426 -14.07 -12.62 5.55
CA ARG A 426 -14.59 -13.23 4.33
C ARG A 426 -13.63 -12.92 3.19
N VAL A 427 -13.18 -13.96 2.51
CA VAL A 427 -12.36 -13.84 1.30
C VAL A 427 -13.24 -14.21 0.11
N THR A 428 -13.39 -13.28 -0.81
CA THR A 428 -14.21 -13.44 -2.00
C THR A 428 -13.34 -13.30 -3.24
N SER A 429 -13.32 -14.34 -4.07
CA SER A 429 -12.80 -14.25 -5.43
C SER A 429 -13.92 -13.85 -6.38
N SER A 430 -13.67 -12.85 -7.21
CA SER A 430 -14.60 -12.41 -8.25
C SER A 430 -14.81 -13.48 -9.32
N ALA A 431 -15.72 -13.23 -10.27
CA ALA A 431 -15.65 -13.92 -11.56
C ALA A 431 -14.25 -13.74 -12.20
N ALA A 432 -13.84 -14.67 -13.07
CA ALA A 432 -12.62 -14.47 -13.84
C ALA A 432 -12.85 -13.46 -14.98
N THR A 433 -11.78 -12.99 -15.63
CA THR A 433 -11.89 -12.11 -16.80
C THR A 433 -12.70 -12.75 -17.93
N GLY A 434 -12.63 -14.07 -18.08
CA GLY A 434 -13.48 -14.86 -18.99
C GLY A 434 -14.89 -15.15 -18.45
N GLY A 435 -15.35 -14.43 -17.43
CA GLY A 435 -16.65 -14.60 -16.79
C GLY A 435 -16.67 -15.66 -15.68
N GLY A 436 -17.86 -16.19 -15.43
CA GLY A 436 -18.11 -17.18 -14.39
C GLY A 436 -18.73 -16.61 -13.12
N SER A 437 -18.70 -17.41 -12.07
CA SER A 437 -19.32 -17.09 -10.79
C SER A 437 -18.27 -16.92 -9.70
N PRO A 438 -18.43 -15.91 -8.82
CA PRO A 438 -17.54 -15.69 -7.70
C PRO A 438 -17.58 -16.87 -6.72
N ALA A 439 -16.52 -16.99 -5.92
CA ALA A 439 -16.42 -17.95 -4.82
C ALA A 439 -16.06 -17.22 -3.53
N SER A 440 -16.52 -17.71 -2.38
CA SER A 440 -16.22 -17.09 -1.09
C SER A 440 -15.98 -18.13 -0.02
N GLU A 441 -15.02 -17.85 0.85
CA GLU A 441 -14.74 -18.63 2.05
C GLU A 441 -14.56 -17.69 3.23
N THR A 442 -14.82 -18.18 4.43
CA THR A 442 -14.64 -17.41 5.66
C THR A 442 -13.56 -18.05 6.50
N TYR A 443 -12.60 -17.25 6.93
CA TYR A 443 -11.48 -17.70 7.77
C TYR A 443 -11.54 -17.03 9.13
N THR A 444 -11.19 -17.80 10.16
CA THR A 444 -10.87 -17.28 11.49
C THR A 444 -9.36 -17.28 11.65
N ILE A 445 -8.80 -16.11 11.95
CA ILE A 445 -7.36 -15.90 12.15
C ILE A 445 -7.17 -15.69 13.66
N LYS A 446 -6.41 -16.57 14.30
CA LYS A 446 -6.17 -16.49 15.74
C LYS A 446 -5.26 -15.30 16.06
N ALA A 447 -5.44 -14.72 17.24
CA ALA A 447 -4.55 -13.70 17.78
C ALA A 447 -3.07 -14.12 17.70
N GLY A 448 -2.21 -13.22 17.22
CA GLY A 448 -0.77 -13.44 17.07
C GLY A 448 -0.36 -14.42 15.99
N THR A 449 -1.27 -14.81 15.08
CA THR A 449 -0.99 -15.78 14.01
C THR A 449 -1.09 -15.18 12.60
N THR A 450 -0.37 -15.84 11.70
CA THR A 450 -0.41 -15.60 10.26
C THR A 450 -0.78 -16.89 9.54
N ILE A 451 -1.79 -16.84 8.68
CA ILE A 451 -2.16 -17.98 7.83
C ILE A 451 -1.92 -17.64 6.36
N ALA A 452 -1.53 -18.62 5.57
CA ALA A 452 -1.47 -18.53 4.11
C ALA A 452 -2.46 -19.50 3.48
N LYS A 453 -3.22 -19.02 2.50
CA LYS A 453 -4.26 -19.79 1.80
C LYS A 453 -4.19 -19.51 0.29
N ALA A 454 -4.49 -20.53 -0.51
CA ALA A 454 -4.88 -20.26 -1.89
C ALA A 454 -6.22 -19.53 -1.88
N PRO A 455 -6.40 -18.46 -2.68
CA PRO A 455 -7.71 -17.83 -2.81
C PRO A 455 -8.79 -18.83 -3.24
N PRO A 456 -10.05 -18.68 -2.78
CA PRO A 456 -11.17 -19.48 -3.26
C PRO A 456 -11.22 -19.45 -4.79
N ARG A 457 -11.45 -20.58 -5.46
CA ARG A 457 -11.45 -20.61 -6.92
C ARG A 457 -12.81 -20.20 -7.48
N PRO A 458 -12.90 -19.17 -8.35
CA PRO A 458 -14.14 -18.92 -9.07
C PRO A 458 -14.50 -20.09 -9.96
N SER A 459 -15.81 -20.29 -10.17
CA SER A 459 -16.31 -21.39 -10.99
C SER A 459 -16.69 -20.90 -12.39
N GLY A 460 -16.42 -21.72 -13.41
CA GLY A 460 -16.88 -21.48 -14.77
C GLY A 460 -16.32 -20.22 -15.44
N GLY A 461 -15.01 -20.10 -15.60
CA GLY A 461 -14.36 -18.99 -16.31
C GLY A 461 -12.86 -19.20 -16.39
N LYS A 462 -12.19 -18.61 -17.39
CA LYS A 462 -10.71 -18.64 -17.52
C LYS A 462 -10.15 -17.23 -17.29
N GLY A 463 -8.86 -17.17 -16.97
CA GLY A 463 -8.13 -15.91 -16.83
C GLY A 463 -7.96 -15.46 -15.38
N ALA A 464 -7.57 -14.20 -15.23
CA ALA A 464 -7.31 -13.58 -13.93
C ALA A 464 -8.62 -13.31 -13.16
N PHE A 465 -8.52 -13.23 -11.83
CA PHE A 465 -9.64 -12.82 -10.97
C PHE A 465 -9.15 -11.86 -9.88
N ALA A 466 -10.07 -11.10 -9.30
CA ALA A 466 -9.77 -10.27 -8.13
C ALA A 466 -10.11 -11.01 -6.83
N VAL A 467 -9.40 -10.68 -5.76
CA VAL A 467 -9.64 -11.19 -4.42
C VAL A 467 -9.91 -10.01 -3.50
N THR A 468 -11.06 -10.02 -2.84
CA THR A 468 -11.46 -9.06 -1.81
C THR A 468 -11.47 -9.74 -0.45
N VAL A 469 -10.81 -9.15 0.52
CA VAL A 469 -10.78 -9.58 1.92
C VAL A 469 -11.60 -8.58 2.73
N GLU A 470 -12.71 -9.04 3.31
CA GLU A 470 -13.61 -8.23 4.12
C GLU A 470 -13.51 -8.63 5.58
N ARG A 471 -13.26 -7.68 6.47
CA ARG A 471 -13.23 -7.91 7.91
C ARG A 471 -14.66 -7.98 8.45
N LEU A 472 -15.03 -9.11 9.03
CA LEU A 472 -16.39 -9.34 9.55
C LEU A 472 -16.49 -8.99 11.03
N SER A 473 -15.48 -9.33 11.83
CA SER A 473 -15.47 -9.12 13.27
C SER A 473 -14.08 -9.31 13.88
N GLY A 474 -13.89 -8.83 15.11
CA GLY A 474 -12.66 -9.01 15.88
C GLY A 474 -11.60 -7.96 15.57
N GLY A 475 -10.34 -8.32 15.84
CA GLY A 475 -9.19 -7.43 15.75
C GLY A 475 -8.81 -6.97 14.34
N PRO A 476 -7.79 -6.09 14.25
CA PRO A 476 -7.21 -5.67 12.97
C PRO A 476 -6.65 -6.86 12.19
N VAL A 477 -6.80 -6.82 10.86
CA VAL A 477 -6.24 -7.82 9.95
C VAL A 477 -5.37 -7.14 8.91
N HIS A 478 -4.15 -7.62 8.74
CA HIS A 478 -3.26 -7.21 7.66
C HIS A 478 -3.17 -8.34 6.64
N ALA A 479 -3.12 -8.00 5.36
CA ALA A 479 -3.09 -8.98 4.29
C ALA A 479 -2.02 -8.66 3.25
N ALA A 480 -1.54 -9.71 2.60
CA ALA A 480 -0.65 -9.61 1.45
C ALA A 480 -0.95 -10.75 0.47
N ARG A 481 -0.66 -10.53 -0.80
CA ARG A 481 -0.75 -11.54 -1.85
C ARG A 481 0.61 -11.77 -2.48
N THR A 482 1.12 -12.98 -2.37
CA THR A 482 2.23 -13.45 -3.20
C THR A 482 1.68 -13.94 -4.54
N LEU A 483 2.26 -13.47 -5.64
CA LEU A 483 2.06 -14.06 -6.97
C LEU A 483 3.40 -14.62 -7.43
N ALA A 484 3.41 -15.89 -7.81
CA ALA A 484 4.60 -16.58 -8.30
C ALA A 484 4.38 -17.12 -9.72
N LEU A 485 5.38 -16.93 -10.56
CA LEU A 485 5.45 -17.47 -11.92
C LEU A 485 6.81 -18.11 -12.11
N THR A 486 6.87 -19.42 -11.96
CA THR A 486 8.13 -20.14 -12.20
C THR A 486 8.40 -20.22 -13.70
N GLN A 487 9.57 -19.76 -14.11
CA GLN A 487 10.06 -19.79 -15.50
C GLN A 487 11.49 -20.32 -15.49
N ASP A 488 11.77 -21.39 -16.25
CA ASP A 488 13.10 -22.01 -16.35
C ASP A 488 13.79 -22.34 -15.01
N GLY A 489 12.97 -22.66 -14.00
CA GLY A 489 13.41 -22.94 -12.63
C GLY A 489 13.74 -21.72 -11.78
N LEU A 490 13.61 -20.50 -12.32
CA LEU A 490 13.64 -19.24 -11.59
C LEU A 490 12.29 -19.05 -10.87
N PRO A 491 12.26 -18.89 -9.53
CA PRO A 491 11.02 -18.78 -8.78
C PRO A 491 10.49 -17.33 -8.77
N MET A 492 10.33 -16.69 -9.95
CA MET A 492 9.93 -15.28 -10.04
C MET A 492 8.65 -15.03 -9.24
N PHE A 493 8.65 -13.95 -8.46
CA PHE A 493 7.55 -13.63 -7.57
C PHE A 493 7.55 -12.16 -7.17
N THR A 494 6.39 -11.71 -6.72
CA THR A 494 6.18 -10.40 -6.12
C THR A 494 5.20 -10.55 -4.96
N ILE A 495 5.34 -9.70 -3.95
CA ILE A 495 4.48 -9.67 -2.77
C ILE A 495 3.82 -8.30 -2.70
N GLN A 496 2.49 -8.29 -2.65
CA GLN A 496 1.72 -7.06 -2.67
C GLN A 496 0.89 -6.98 -1.41
N THR A 497 1.08 -5.93 -0.63
CA THR A 497 0.27 -5.67 0.57
C THR A 497 -1.14 -5.25 0.15
N LEU A 498 -2.13 -5.59 0.98
CA LEU A 498 -3.55 -5.31 0.73
C LEU A 498 -4.04 -4.31 1.78
N PRO A 499 -3.84 -3.00 1.58
CA PRO A 499 -4.49 -1.98 2.41
C PRO A 499 -6.01 -1.94 2.13
N ASP A 500 -6.74 -1.14 2.90
CA ASP A 500 -8.16 -0.88 2.64
C ASP A 500 -8.36 -0.32 1.23
N ASP A 501 -9.37 -0.83 0.51
CA ASP A 501 -9.64 -0.44 -0.88
C ASP A 501 -10.37 0.91 -1.01
N ARG A 502 -10.64 1.58 0.11
CA ARG A 502 -11.34 2.87 0.19
C ARG A 502 -12.68 2.81 -0.52
N GLY A 503 -13.39 1.69 -0.40
CA GLY A 503 -14.73 1.53 -0.95
C GLY A 503 -15.75 2.47 -0.34
N THR A 504 -15.65 2.68 0.97
CA THR A 504 -16.56 3.52 1.75
C THR A 504 -15.82 4.70 2.34
N VAL A 505 -16.52 5.82 2.52
CA VAL A 505 -16.04 6.98 3.28
C VAL A 505 -17.01 7.27 4.42
N ALA A 506 -16.48 7.57 5.59
CA ALA A 506 -17.29 8.03 6.71
C ALA A 506 -17.75 9.47 6.43
N VAL A 507 -19.07 9.69 6.37
CA VAL A 507 -19.61 11.05 6.25
C VAL A 507 -20.06 11.51 7.64
N PRO A 508 -19.47 12.61 8.17
CA PRO A 508 -19.89 13.14 9.46
C PRO A 508 -21.32 13.66 9.38
N ALA A 509 -22.06 13.53 10.48
CA ALA A 509 -23.37 14.18 10.58
C ALA A 509 -23.18 15.70 10.58
N ALA A 510 -23.68 16.37 9.55
CA ALA A 510 -23.71 17.83 9.48
C ALA A 510 -25.05 18.36 10.02
N GLY A 511 -25.00 19.29 10.96
CA GLY A 511 -26.16 20.05 11.44
C GLY A 511 -26.09 21.49 10.94
N GLN A 512 -27.23 22.10 10.65
CA GLN A 512 -27.28 23.54 10.38
C GLN A 512 -27.09 24.32 11.68
N ASP A 513 -26.05 25.14 11.75
CA ASP A 513 -25.88 26.14 12.80
C ASP A 513 -26.28 27.51 12.28
N LEU A 514 -27.53 27.91 12.57
CA LEU A 514 -28.07 29.21 12.18
C LEU A 514 -27.53 30.36 13.04
N SER A 515 -26.79 30.09 14.12
CA SER A 515 -26.15 31.15 14.93
C SER A 515 -25.01 31.85 14.17
N LEU A 516 -24.42 31.18 13.17
CA LEU A 516 -23.41 31.74 12.27
C LEU A 516 -23.95 32.84 11.34
N LEU A 517 -25.27 32.97 11.20
CA LEU A 517 -25.91 34.01 10.39
C LEU A 517 -26.15 35.33 11.15
N ASN A 518 -25.89 35.35 12.47
CA ASN A 518 -26.16 36.50 13.34
C ASN A 518 -24.89 37.26 13.76
N HIS A 519 -23.80 37.17 12.98
CA HIS A 519 -22.54 37.88 13.24
C HIS A 519 -22.25 38.98 12.22
#